data_AF-A0A7Y4YHY5-F1
#
_entry.id   AF-A0A7Y4YHY5-F1
#
_cell.length_a   1.000
_cell.length_b   1.000
_cell.length_c   1.000
_cell.angle_alpha   90.00
_cell.angle_beta   90.00
_cell.angle_gamma   90.00
#
_symmetry.space_group_name_H-M   'P 1'
#
loop_
_entity.id
_entity.type
_entity.pdbx_description
1 polymer ?
#
loop_
_entity_poly.entity_id
_entity_poly.type
_entity_poly.pdbx_seq_one_letter_code
_entity_poly.pdbx_strand_id
1 'polypeptide(L)' 'NASCVVCHGAQATGGIGPRLAGNPVLSNEQAFWKVVSEGRHVMPPLKDAVTKRQMSDIQAWLKTLP' A
#
# COMPACT_ATOMS: atom_id res chain seq x y z
N ASN A 1 8.08 4.73 11.70
CA ASN A 1 7.26 5.54 10.78
C ASN A 1 7.60 5.12 9.37
N ALA A 2 6.78 4.28 8.72
CA ALA A 2 7.04 3.82 7.34
C ALA A 2 6.40 4.81 6.36
N SER A 3 7.18 5.37 5.44
CA SER A 3 6.69 6.36 4.48
C SER A 3 6.44 5.72 3.11
N CYS A 4 5.20 5.33 2.84
CA CYS A 4 4.77 4.76 1.56
C CYS A 4 5.00 5.74 0.38
N VAL A 5 4.92 7.03 0.67
CA VAL A 5 5.03 8.14 -0.29
C VAL A 5 6.38 8.17 -0.99
N VAL A 6 7.46 7.75 -0.33
CA VAL A 6 8.82 7.75 -0.93
C VAL A 6 8.87 6.90 -2.19
N CYS A 7 8.14 5.78 -2.21
CA CYS A 7 8.12 4.87 -3.36
C CYS A 7 6.90 5.06 -4.25
N HIS A 8 5.73 5.35 -3.67
CA HIS A 8 4.45 5.38 -4.37
C HIS A 8 3.93 6.79 -4.70
N GLY A 9 4.63 7.85 -4.28
CA GLY A 9 4.22 9.24 -4.50
C GLY A 9 3.15 9.73 -3.52
N ALA A 10 3.00 11.05 -3.40
CA ALA A 10 2.12 11.68 -2.40
C ALA A 10 0.63 11.38 -2.61
N GLN A 11 0.22 11.17 -3.86
CA GLN A 11 -1.15 10.80 -4.25
C GLN A 11 -1.21 9.35 -4.76
N ALA A 12 -0.27 8.52 -4.33
CA ALA A 12 -0.18 7.11 -4.74
C ALA A 12 -0.11 6.91 -6.28
N THR A 13 0.39 7.92 -6.98
CA THR A 13 0.52 8.02 -8.45
C THR A 13 1.59 7.08 -9.01
N GLY A 14 2.43 6.51 -8.14
CA GLY A 14 3.60 5.71 -8.50
C GLY A 14 4.88 6.52 -8.57
N GLY A 15 5.98 5.82 -8.84
CA GLY A 15 7.34 6.35 -8.93
C GLY A 15 8.31 5.18 -9.01
N ILE A 16 9.06 4.94 -7.92
CA ILE A 16 9.87 3.72 -7.76
C ILE A 16 8.96 2.49 -7.68
N GLY A 17 7.90 2.59 -6.88
CA GLY A 17 6.84 1.60 -6.79
C GLY A 17 5.73 1.86 -7.81
N PRO A 18 4.89 0.85 -8.09
CA PRO A 18 3.76 1.02 -9.00
C PRO A 18 2.74 2.03 -8.46
N ARG A 19 1.93 2.57 -9.37
CA ARG A 19 0.73 3.34 -9.02
C ARG A 19 -0.22 2.48 -8.18
N LEU A 20 -0.65 3.02 -7.05
CA LEU A 20 -1.63 2.39 -6.17
C LEU A 20 -3.03 2.97 -6.39
N ALA A 21 -3.14 4.26 -6.72
CA ALA A 21 -4.42 4.90 -7.03
C ALA A 21 -5.08 4.20 -8.23
N GLY A 22 -6.32 3.72 -8.06
CA GLY A 22 -7.04 2.93 -9.06
C GLY A 22 -6.51 1.50 -9.28
N ASN A 23 -5.60 1.00 -8.45
CA ASN A 23 -5.03 -0.35 -8.63
C ASN A 23 -6.05 -1.44 -8.25
N PRO A 24 -6.33 -2.43 -9.13
CA PRO A 24 -7.29 -3.51 -8.85
C PRO A 24 -7.00 -4.31 -7.57
N VAL A 25 -5.74 -4.36 -7.11
CA VAL A 25 -5.38 -5.04 -5.86
C VAL A 25 -6.12 -4.48 -4.65
N LEU A 26 -6.51 -3.19 -4.68
CA LEU A 26 -7.23 -2.54 -3.59
C LEU A 26 -8.60 -3.18 -3.35
N SER A 27 -9.23 -3.74 -4.37
CA SER A 27 -10.52 -4.43 -4.26
C SER A 27 -10.39 -5.84 -3.67
N ASN A 28 -9.18 -6.41 -3.62
CA ASN A 28 -8.90 -7.69 -3.00
C ASN A 28 -8.13 -7.49 -1.69
N GLU A 29 -8.86 -7.46 -0.58
CA GLU A 29 -8.30 -7.22 0.75
C GLU A 29 -7.18 -8.20 1.11
N GLN A 30 -7.37 -9.50 0.90
CA GLN A 30 -6.35 -10.50 1.21
C GLN A 30 -5.07 -10.29 0.38
N ALA A 31 -5.20 -9.98 -0.91
CA ALA A 31 -4.06 -9.73 -1.77
C ALA A 31 -3.31 -8.46 -1.36
N PHE A 32 -4.04 -7.38 -1.07
CA PHE A 32 -3.46 -6.14 -0.56
C PHE A 32 -2.70 -6.39 0.75
N TRP A 33 -3.35 -7.03 1.72
CA TRP A 33 -2.77 -7.36 3.01
C TRP A 33 -1.51 -8.21 2.88
N LYS A 34 -1.54 -9.23 2.03
CA LYS A 34 -0.39 -10.09 1.80
C LYS A 34 0.80 -9.29 1.28
N VAL A 35 0.59 -8.46 0.26
CA VAL A 35 1.66 -7.64 -0.33
C VAL A 35 2.24 -6.64 0.67
N VAL A 36 1.41 -5.95 1.44
CA VAL A 36 1.94 -4.97 2.40
C VAL A 36 2.61 -5.65 3.60
N SER A 37 2.09 -6.79 4.06
CA SER A 37 2.65 -7.51 5.21
C SER A 37 3.96 -8.23 4.88
N GLU A 38 4.00 -8.94 3.76
CA GLU A 38 5.13 -9.78 3.34
C GLU A 38 6.10 -9.06 2.42
N GLY A 39 5.72 -7.91 1.87
CA GLY A 39 6.46 -7.25 0.82
C GLY A 39 6.29 -7.96 -0.53
N ARG A 40 6.87 -7.38 -1.57
CA ARG A 40 6.89 -7.98 -2.92
C ARG A 40 8.01 -7.39 -3.76
N HIS A 41 8.85 -8.23 -4.35
CA HIS A 41 10.05 -7.81 -5.07
C HIS A 41 10.94 -6.90 -4.21
N VAL A 42 11.06 -5.62 -4.59
CA VAL A 42 11.84 -4.60 -3.88
C VAL A 42 11.04 -3.89 -2.79
N MET A 43 9.71 -4.09 -2.73
CA MET A 43 8.88 -3.55 -1.66
C MET A 43 9.13 -4.35 -0.38
N PRO A 44 9.66 -3.74 0.70
CA PRO A 44 9.95 -4.45 1.93
C PRO A 44 8.67 -4.88 2.67
N PRO A 45 8.73 -5.94 3.50
CA PRO A 45 7.63 -6.30 4.39
C PRO A 45 7.37 -5.19 5.42
N LEU A 46 6.11 -4.86 5.66
CA LEU A 46 5.71 -3.82 6.62
C LEU A 46 4.89 -4.36 7.80
N LYS A 47 4.76 -5.69 7.96
CA LYS A 47 4.00 -6.31 9.07
C LYS A 47 4.41 -5.84 10.46
N ASP A 48 5.68 -5.48 10.66
CA ASP A 48 6.23 -5.04 11.95
C ASP A 48 6.14 -3.51 12.11
N ALA A 49 5.82 -2.78 11.04
CA ALA A 49 5.75 -1.32 11.01
C ALA A 49 4.31 -0.78 10.91
N VAL A 50 3.35 -1.60 10.47
CA VAL A 50 1.96 -1.22 10.21
C VAL A 50 1.03 -2.15 10.97
N THR A 51 0.24 -1.58 11.87
CA THR A 51 -0.79 -2.33 12.60
C THR A 51 -1.96 -2.69 11.69
N LYS A 52 -2.76 -3.67 12.12
CA LYS A 52 -3.98 -4.09 11.41
C LYS A 52 -4.93 -2.92 11.09
N ARG A 53 -5.13 -2.03 12.06
CA ARG A 53 -6.00 -0.85 11.90
C ARG A 53 -5.43 0.12 10.87
N GLN A 54 -4.13 0.44 10.97
CA GLN A 54 -3.46 1.30 10.00
C GLN A 54 -3.52 0.70 8.59
N MET A 55 -3.41 -0.63 8.44
CA MET A 55 -3.55 -1.30 7.16
C MET A 55 -4.92 -1.04 6.52
N SER A 56 -6.00 -1.21 7.31
CA SER A 56 -7.37 -0.93 6.85
C SER A 56 -7.57 0.54 6.51
N ASP A 57 -7.05 1.47 7.34
CA ASP A 57 -7.15 2.91 7.11
C ASP A 57 -6.40 3.32 5.82
N ILE A 58 -5.21 2.76 5.59
CA ILE A 58 -4.42 2.98 4.36
C ILE A 58 -5.18 2.46 3.14
N GLN A 59 -5.72 1.24 3.20
CA GLN A 59 -6.48 0.67 2.08
C GLN A 59 -7.74 1.49 1.77
N ALA A 60 -8.45 1.93 2.80
CA ALA A 60 -9.63 2.77 2.66
C ALA A 60 -9.27 4.11 2.00
N TRP A 61 -8.21 4.78 2.45
CA TRP A 61 -7.70 5.99 1.83
C TRP A 61 -7.28 5.77 0.37
N LEU A 62 -6.56 4.69 0.06
CA LEU A 62 -6.14 4.40 -1.32
C LEU A 62 -7.33 4.20 -2.27
N LYS A 63 -8.46 3.67 -1.77
CA LYS A 63 -9.70 3.49 -2.54
C LYS A 63 -10.41 4.80 -2.85
N THR A 64 -10.13 5.90 -2.15
CA THR A 64 -10.74 7.21 -2.46
C THR A 64 -9.98 7.97 -3.54
N LEU A 65 -8.78 7.50 -3.90
CA LEU A 65 -7.94 8.12 -4.92
C LEU A 65 -8.38 7.70 -6.34
N PRO A 66 -8.35 8.64 -7.31
CA PRO A 66 -8.77 8.39 -8.68
C PRO A 66 -7.79 7.54 -9.51
#